data_AF-M5T7X7-F1
#
_entry.id   AF-M5T7X7-F1
#
_cell.length_a   1.000
_cell.length_b   1.000
_cell.length_c   1.000
_cell.angle_alpha   90.00
_cell.angle_beta   90.00
_cell.angle_gamma   90.00
#
_symmetry.space_group_name_H-M   'P 1'
#
loop_
_entity.id
_entity.type
_entity.pdbx_description
1 polymer ?
#
loop_
_entity_poly.entity_id
_entity_poly.type
_entity_poly.pdbx_seq_one_letter_code
_entity_poly.pdbx_strand_id
1 'polypeptide(L)'
;MFAKTPNQIVLKQRRFSNATNSKRRVYEADMVKLLVRDRETIQEAVRRFRKLVERSGIKKEMRRREFYEKPSETNRRARLRAERRNKRTQLLAR
;
A
#
# COMPACT_ATOMS: atom_id res chain seq x y z
N MET A 1 -20.62 50.15 33.30
CA MET A 1 -21.48 50.26 32.10
C MET A 1 -21.36 48.96 31.33
N PHE A 2 -22.44 48.18 31.31
CA PHE A 2 -22.51 46.88 30.65
C PHE A 2 -22.82 47.06 29.16
N ALA A 3 -21.99 46.50 28.28
CA ALA A 3 -22.40 46.20 26.91
C ALA A 3 -22.63 44.68 26.82
N LYS A 4 -23.90 44.28 26.78
CA LYS A 4 -24.33 42.96 26.32
C LYS A 4 -24.50 43.02 24.80
N THR A 5 -23.89 42.09 24.08
CA THR A 5 -24.45 41.52 22.84
C THR A 5 -23.98 40.07 22.66
N PRO A 6 -24.74 39.24 21.93
CA PRO A 6 -25.05 37.89 22.34
C PRO A 6 -24.32 36.81 21.54
N ASN A 7 -24.26 35.62 22.13
CA ASN A 7 -24.21 34.29 21.50
C ASN A 7 -23.82 34.24 20.01
N GLN A 8 -22.61 33.77 19.72
CA GLN A 8 -22.44 32.75 18.68
C GLN A 8 -21.65 31.58 19.24
N ILE A 9 -22.37 30.46 19.33
CA ILE A 9 -21.85 29.11 19.52
C ILE A 9 -20.91 28.83 18.35
N VAL A 10 -19.62 29.08 18.51
CA VAL A 10 -18.62 28.63 17.52
C VAL A 10 -18.29 27.19 17.85
N LEU A 11 -18.92 26.33 17.06
CA LEU A 11 -18.72 24.90 16.94
C LEU A 11 -17.27 24.50 17.24
N LYS A 12 -17.09 23.74 18.32
CA LYS A 12 -15.92 22.91 18.58
C LYS A 12 -15.67 22.10 17.32
N GLN A 13 -14.69 22.51 16.52
CA GLN A 13 -14.23 21.76 15.36
C GLN A 13 -13.79 20.39 15.88
N ARG A 14 -14.72 19.43 15.82
CA ARG A 14 -14.39 18.02 15.91
C ARG A 14 -13.40 17.80 14.77
N ARG A 15 -12.12 17.70 15.09
CA ARG A 15 -11.14 17.08 14.21
C ARG A 15 -11.59 15.64 14.04
N PHE A 16 -12.49 15.41 13.10
CA PHE A 16 -12.77 14.08 12.59
C PHE A 16 -11.45 13.59 12.03
N SER A 17 -10.87 12.64 12.72
CA SER A 17 -9.70 11.89 12.30
C SER A 17 -9.98 11.34 10.90
N ASN A 18 -9.11 11.68 9.94
CA ASN A 18 -9.11 11.06 8.62
C ASN A 18 -8.60 9.61 8.75
N ALA A 19 -9.42 8.74 9.34
CA ALA A 19 -9.17 7.33 9.54
C ALA A 19 -9.86 6.50 8.46
N THR A 20 -9.67 6.80 7.17
CA THR A 20 -10.27 6.02 6.07
C THR A 20 -9.43 5.97 4.81
N ASN A 21 -8.10 5.82 4.94
CA ASN A 21 -7.29 5.66 3.72
C ASN A 21 -6.21 4.59 3.74
N SER A 22 -6.51 3.41 4.32
CA SER A 22 -5.65 2.24 4.13
C SER A 22 -5.80 1.66 2.72
N LYS A 23 -7.01 1.65 2.15
CA LYS A 23 -7.26 1.09 0.81
C LYS A 23 -6.59 1.89 -0.33
N ARG A 24 -6.67 3.24 -0.38
CA ARG A 24 -6.01 3.97 -1.50
C ARG A 24 -4.48 3.85 -1.45
N ARG A 25 -3.87 3.80 -0.26
CA ARG A 25 -2.41 3.58 -0.14
C ARG A 25 -1.96 2.23 -0.72
N VAL A 26 -2.79 1.19 -0.58
CA VAL A 26 -2.50 -0.13 -1.17
C VAL A 26 -2.62 -0.09 -2.69
N TYR A 27 -3.68 0.52 -3.23
CA TYR A 27 -3.83 0.67 -4.68
C TYR A 27 -2.74 1.56 -5.31
N GLU A 28 -2.28 2.62 -4.62
CA GLU A 28 -1.14 3.42 -5.08
C GLU A 28 0.18 2.66 -5.04
N ALA A 29 0.39 1.77 -4.05
CA ALA A 29 1.60 0.97 -3.93
C ALA A 29 1.71 -0.12 -5.02
N ASP A 30 0.58 -0.65 -5.49
CA ASP A 30 0.54 -1.66 -6.56
C ASP A 30 0.64 -1.03 -7.97
N MET A 31 0.45 0.28 -8.13
CA MET A 31 0.56 0.96 -9.43
C MET A 31 2.02 1.31 -9.75
N VAL A 32 2.62 0.61 -10.72
CA VAL A 32 3.97 0.90 -11.21
C VAL A 32 3.95 2.17 -12.08
N LYS A 33 4.59 3.23 -11.58
CA LYS A 33 4.83 4.47 -12.32
C LYS A 33 6.34 4.63 -12.54
N LEU A 34 6.75 4.92 -13.79
CA LEU A 34 8.13 5.24 -14.11
C LEU A 34 8.19 6.64 -14.72
N LEU A 35 8.93 7.53 -14.06
CA LEU A 35 9.30 8.81 -14.63
C LEU A 35 10.59 8.62 -15.44
N VAL A 36 10.53 8.95 -16.72
CA VAL A 36 11.68 8.97 -17.63
C VAL A 36 12.49 10.23 -17.31
N ARG A 37 13.82 10.10 -17.25
CA ARG A 37 14.73 11.24 -17.06
C ARG A 37 15.31 11.63 -18.42
N ASP A 38 15.60 12.92 -18.61
CA ASP A 38 16.00 13.49 -19.91
C ASP A 38 17.34 12.97 -20.46
N ARG A 39 18.15 12.28 -19.64
CA ARG A 39 19.45 11.69 -20.02
C ARG A 39 19.44 10.17 -20.16
N GLU A 40 18.28 9.53 -20.18
CA GLU A 40 18.19 8.07 -20.35
C GLU A 40 17.80 7.69 -21.78
N THR A 41 18.39 6.60 -22.26
CA THR A 41 17.92 5.97 -23.50
C THR A 41 16.61 5.24 -23.26
N ILE A 42 15.76 5.14 -24.29
CA ILE A 42 14.47 4.44 -24.22
C ILE A 42 14.66 2.98 -23.73
N GLN A 43 15.74 2.34 -24.19
CA GLN A 43 16.10 0.97 -23.80
C GLN A 43 16.34 0.82 -22.29
N GLU A 44 17.00 1.80 -21.66
CA GLU A 44 17.26 1.79 -20.22
C GLU A 44 15.99 2.03 -19.41
N ALA A 45 15.12 2.94 -19.86
CA ALA A 45 13.82 3.17 -19.24
C ALA A 45 12.95 1.90 -19.26
N VAL A 46 12.94 1.15 -20.38
CA VAL A 46 12.23 -0.14 -20.48
C VAL A 46 12.81 -1.19 -19.54
N ARG A 47 14.14 -1.25 -19.39
CA ARG A 47 14.81 -2.16 -18.44
C ARG A 47 14.43 -1.82 -16.99
N ARG A 48 14.41 -0.54 -16.62
CA ARG A 48 13.98 -0.08 -15.28
C ARG A 48 12.51 -0.40 -15.05
N PHE A 49 11.66 -0.19 -16.05
CA PHE A 49 10.24 -0.50 -15.97
C PHE A 49 10.00 -2.00 -15.72
N ARG A 50 10.68 -2.88 -16.48
CA ARG A 50 10.61 -4.33 -16.25
C ARG A 50 10.99 -4.72 -14.81
N LYS A 51 12.10 -4.17 -14.30
CA LYS A 51 12.53 -4.41 -12.91
C LYS A 51 11.50 -3.91 -11.89
N LEU A 52 10.89 -2.74 -12.12
CA LEU A 52 9.85 -2.21 -11.24
C LEU A 52 8.58 -3.08 -11.25
N VAL A 53 8.15 -3.56 -12.42
CA VAL A 53 7.03 -4.50 -12.55
C VAL A 53 7.32 -5.82 -11.84
N GLU A 54 8.52 -6.37 -12.00
CA GLU A 54 8.93 -7.58 -11.28
C GLU A 54 8.96 -7.38 -9.77
N ARG A 55 9.48 -6.24 -9.30
CA ARG A 55 9.54 -5.89 -7.88
C ARG A 55 8.16 -5.64 -7.26
N SER A 56 7.25 -5.02 -8.00
CA SER A 56 5.87 -4.78 -7.55
C SER A 56 5.11 -6.08 -7.28
N GLY A 57 5.52 -7.19 -7.91
CA GLY A 57 4.89 -8.48 -7.70
C GLY A 57 3.50 -8.61 -8.34
N ILE A 58 3.08 -7.67 -9.20
CA ILE A 58 1.79 -7.69 -9.91
C ILE A 58 1.56 -9.04 -10.60
N LYS A 59 2.58 -9.60 -11.29
CA LYS A 59 2.47 -10.91 -11.96
C LYS A 59 2.20 -12.07 -10.99
N LYS A 60 2.64 -11.97 -9.74
CA LYS A 60 2.34 -12.96 -8.70
C LYS A 60 0.94 -12.76 -8.13
N GLU A 61 0.51 -11.51 -8.01
CA GLU A 61 -0.84 -11.18 -7.56
C GLU A 61 -1.90 -11.58 -8.58
N MET A 62 -1.65 -11.36 -9.88
CA MET A 62 -2.50 -11.83 -10.97
C MET A 62 -2.74 -13.34 -10.86
N ARG A 63 -1.67 -14.15 -10.80
CA ARG A 63 -1.76 -15.61 -10.62
C ARG A 63 -2.48 -16.05 -9.35
N ARG A 64 -2.42 -15.25 -8.28
CA ARG A 64 -3.15 -15.54 -7.04
C ARG A 64 -4.65 -15.29 -7.19
N ARG A 65 -5.05 -14.35 -8.03
CA ARG A 65 -6.44 -13.92 -8.27
C ARG A 65 -7.12 -14.62 -9.46
N GLU A 66 -6.37 -15.39 -10.24
CA GLU A 66 -6.92 -16.17 -11.38
C GLU A 66 -8.04 -17.12 -10.97
N PHE A 67 -7.99 -17.67 -9.75
CA PHE A 67 -9.00 -18.57 -9.21
C PHE A 67 -9.56 -18.02 -7.91
N TYR A 68 -10.86 -18.25 -7.67
CA TYR A 68 -11.46 -17.93 -6.39
C TYR A 68 -10.86 -18.83 -5.30
N GLU A 69 -10.13 -18.21 -4.38
CA GLU A 69 -9.66 -18.87 -3.16
C GLU A 69 -10.60 -18.51 -2.01
N LYS A 70 -11.10 -19.53 -1.30
CA LYS A 70 -11.92 -19.31 -0.10
C LYS A 70 -11.11 -18.48 0.90
N PRO A 71 -11.71 -17.47 1.58
CA PRO A 71 -10.99 -16.58 2.49
C PRO A 71 -10.23 -17.32 3.61
N SER A 72 -10.75 -18.46 4.07
CA SER A 72 -10.05 -19.33 5.03
C SER A 72 -8.71 -19.84 4.50
N GLU A 73 -8.66 -20.31 3.25
CA GLU A 73 -7.43 -20.80 2.64
C GLU A 73 -6.45 -19.66 2.38
N THR A 74 -6.93 -18.49 1.94
CA THR A 74 -6.09 -17.30 1.78
C THR A 74 -5.43 -16.89 3.11
N ASN A 75 -6.19 -16.89 4.21
CA ASN A 75 -5.68 -16.58 5.55
C ASN A 75 -4.67 -17.61 6.05
N ARG A 76 -4.97 -18.91 5.88
CA ARG A 76 -4.07 -20.01 6.21
C ARG A 76 -2.75 -19.90 5.43
N ARG A 77 -2.83 -19.65 4.12
CA ARG A 77 -1.67 -19.45 3.25
C ARG A 77 -0.85 -18.23 3.63
N ALA A 78 -1.50 -17.13 4.04
CA ALA A 78 -0.82 -15.93 4.53
C ALA A 78 -0.05 -16.22 5.84
N ARG A 79 -0.67 -16.92 6.80
CA ARG A 79 -0.03 -17.33 8.06
C ARG A 79 1.21 -18.18 7.82
N LEU A 80 1.09 -19.23 7.01
CA LEU A 80 2.21 -20.12 6.66
C LEU A 80 3.35 -19.37 5.96
N ARG A 81 3.04 -18.39 5.10
CA ARG A 81 4.06 -17.54 4.45
C ARG A 81 4.80 -16.67 5.47
N ALA A 82 4.10 -16.12 6.45
CA ALA A 82 4.71 -15.32 7.51
C ALA A 82 5.62 -16.19 8.40
N GLU A 83 5.14 -17.36 8.83
CA GLU A 83 5.94 -18.33 9.60
C GLU A 83 7.21 -18.74 8.88
N ARG A 84 7.13 -19.08 7.58
CA ARG A 84 8.31 -19.41 6.75
C ARG A 84 9.30 -18.25 6.65
N ARG A 85 8.79 -17.01 6.51
CA ARG A 85 9.64 -15.82 6.43
C ARG A 85 10.38 -15.60 7.75
N ASN A 86 9.68 -15.71 8.88
CA ASN A 86 10.26 -15.56 10.21
C ASN A 86 11.31 -16.63 10.51
N LYS A 87 11.02 -17.91 10.19
CA LYS A 87 12.00 -19.01 10.31
C LYS A 87 13.27 -18.73 9.51
N ARG A 88 13.13 -18.26 8.27
CA ARG A 88 14.29 -17.89 7.43
C ARG A 88 15.09 -16.74 8.05
N THR A 89 14.43 -15.70 8.56
CA THR A 89 15.11 -14.59 9.23
C THR A 89 15.88 -15.05 10.47
N GLN A 90 15.31 -15.94 11.29
CA GLN A 90 15.97 -16.49 12.47
C GLN A 90 17.20 -17.34 12.12
N LEU A 91 17.11 -18.17 11.07
CA LEU A 91 18.24 -18.99 10.61
C LEU A 91 19.41 -18.15 10.06
N LEU A 92 19.12 -17.01 9.45
CA LEU A 92 20.14 -16.09 8.92
C LEU A 92 20.76 -15.19 10.01
N ALA A 93 20.09 -15.05 11.15
CA ALA A 93 20.55 -14.24 12.28
C ALA A 93 21.36 -15.04 13.31
N ARG A 94 21.45 -16.35 13.14
CA ARG A 94 22.28 -17.27 13.92
C ARG A 94 23.60 -17.51 13.21
#